data_AF-A0A3S1EP94-F1
#
_entry.id   AF-A0A3S1EP94-F1
#
_cell.length_a   1.000
_cell.length_b   1.000
_cell.length_c   1.000
_cell.angle_alpha   90.00
_cell.angle_beta   90.00
_cell.angle_gamma   90.00
#
_symmetry.space_group_name_H-M   'P 1'
#
loop_
_entity.id
_entity.type
_entity.pdbx_description
1 polymer ?
#
loop_
_entity_poly.entity_id
_entity_poly.type
_entity_poly.pdbx_seq_one_letter_code
_entity_poly.pdbx_strand_id
1 'polypeptide(L)' 'MQTYVALLYSIILSEGRRVVMADLKAMAEEQGLKNVRTLVATGNLVFEAR' A
#
# COMPACT_ATOMS: atom_id res chain seq x y z
N MET A 1 10.99 -15.61 2.22
CA MET A 1 10.38 -14.32 1.84
C MET A 1 10.43 -13.44 3.07
N GLN A 2 10.96 -12.22 2.96
CA GLN A 2 11.06 -11.30 4.09
C GLN A 2 9.83 -10.40 4.11
N THR A 3 9.28 -10.16 5.29
CA THR A 3 8.16 -9.22 5.48
C THR A 3 8.70 -7.80 5.61
N TYR A 4 8.09 -6.87 4.88
CA TYR A 4 8.42 -5.46 4.88
C TYR A 4 7.20 -4.63 5.27
N VAL A 5 7.48 -3.43 5.80
CA VAL A 5 6.48 -2.39 6.05
C VAL A 5 6.84 -1.19 5.20
N ALA A 6 5.91 -0.73 4.35
CA ALA A 6 6.03 0.57 3.69
C ALA A 6 5.26 1.61 4.51
N LEU A 7 6.00 2.60 5.03
CA LEU A 7 5.44 3.73 5.75
C LEU A 7 5.40 4.95 4.82
N LEU A 8 4.22 5.39 4.48
CA LEU A 8 4.01 6.52 3.57
C LEU A 8 3.58 7.75 4.36
N TYR A 9 4.15 8.90 4.01
CA TYR A 9 3.72 10.18 4.55
C TYR A 9 2.58 10.74 3.71
N SER A 10 1.41 10.86 4.33
CA SER A 10 0.17 11.35 3.73
C SER A 10 -0.43 10.45 2.64
N ILE A 11 -1.75 10.54 2.48
CA ILE A 11 -2.52 9.89 1.40
C ILE A 11 -3.36 10.88 0.60
N ILE A 12 -3.15 12.19 0.83
CA ILE A 12 -3.90 13.25 0.14
C ILE A 12 -3.19 13.55 -1.18
N LEU A 13 -3.91 13.40 -2.29
CA LEU A 13 -3.38 13.63 -3.64
C LEU A 13 -3.76 15.03 -4.15
N SER A 14 -5.01 15.44 -3.90
CA SER A 14 -5.55 16.75 -4.20
C SER A 14 -6.71 17.03 -3.25
N GLU A 15 -7.30 18.22 -3.30
CA GLU A 15 -8.53 18.52 -2.58
C GLU A 15 -9.61 17.45 -2.90
N GLY A 16 -10.23 16.91 -1.86
CA GLY A 16 -11.23 15.84 -1.97
C GLY A 16 -10.72 14.48 -2.46
N ARG A 17 -9.44 14.33 -2.84
CA ARG A 17 -8.88 13.09 -3.39
C ARG A 17 -7.87 12.46 -2.44
N ARG A 18 -8.10 11.19 -2.13
CA ARG A 18 -7.21 10.36 -1.33
C ARG A 18 -6.83 9.08 -2.06
N VAL A 19 -5.72 8.47 -1.67
CA VAL A 19 -5.36 7.13 -2.13
C VAL A 19 -6.46 6.14 -1.75
N VAL A 20 -6.93 5.38 -2.72
CA VAL A 20 -7.87 4.27 -2.52
C VAL A 20 -7.04 3.03 -2.17
N MET A 21 -7.36 2.39 -1.03
CA MET A 21 -6.55 1.28 -0.52
C MET A 21 -6.61 0.04 -1.42
N ALA A 22 -7.75 -0.18 -2.10
CA ALA A 22 -7.89 -1.25 -3.08
C ALA A 22 -6.91 -1.07 -4.24
N ASP A 23 -6.84 0.14 -4.80
CA ASP A 23 -5.93 0.47 -5.90
C ASP A 23 -4.46 0.41 -5.46
N LEU A 24 -4.15 0.91 -4.26
CA LEU A 24 -2.80 0.82 -3.68
C LEU A 24 -2.36 -0.64 -3.51
N LYS A 25 -3.27 -1.51 -3.03
CA LYS A 25 -3.02 -2.94 -2.90
C LYS A 25 -2.81 -3.58 -4.26
N ALA A 26 -3.69 -3.32 -5.23
CA ALA A 26 -3.61 -3.88 -6.57
C ALA A 26 -2.29 -3.50 -7.26
N MET A 27 -1.89 -2.22 -7.18
CA MET A 27 -0.61 -1.74 -7.69
C MET A 27 0.56 -2.51 -7.08
N ALA A 28 0.57 -2.73 -5.77
CA ALA A 28 1.62 -3.48 -5.09
C ALA A 28 1.66 -4.96 -5.52
N GLU A 29 0.50 -5.59 -5.71
CA GLU A 29 0.40 -6.97 -6.23
C GLU A 29 0.89 -7.08 -7.69
N GLU A 30 0.60 -6.08 -8.53
CA GLU A 30 1.10 -5.98 -9.92
C GLU A 30 2.62 -5.84 -9.98
N GLN A 31 3.26 -5.23 -8.98
CA GLN A 31 4.73 -5.20 -8.85
C GLN A 31 5.32 -6.55 -8.40
N GLY A 32 4.51 -7.59 -8.20
CA GLY A 32 4.95 -8.92 -7.81
C GLY A 32 5.14 -9.11 -6.31
N LEU A 33 4.81 -8.11 -5.49
CA LEU A 33 4.81 -8.23 -4.02
C LEU A 33 3.76 -9.26 -3.59
N LYS A 34 4.06 -10.03 -2.55
CA LYS A 34 3.19 -11.10 -2.05
C LYS A 34 2.55 -10.71 -0.73
N ASN A 35 1.40 -11.31 -0.42
CA ASN A 35 0.70 -11.12 0.86
C ASN A 35 0.47 -9.64 1.22
N VAL A 36 0.17 -8.81 0.22
CA VAL A 36 -0.01 -7.36 0.37
C VAL A 36 -1.27 -7.06 1.19
N ARG A 37 -1.10 -6.28 2.26
CA ARG A 37 -2.16 -5.80 3.15
C ARG A 37 -1.99 -4.31 3.39
N THR A 38 -3.10 -3.57 3.36
CA THR A 38 -3.15 -2.16 3.76
C THR A 38 -3.51 -2.03 5.23
N LEU A 39 -3.01 -0.97 5.88
CA LEU A 39 -3.34 -0.66 7.27
C LEU A 39 -4.41 0.43 7.32
N VAL A 40 -5.68 0.02 7.41
CA VAL A 40 -6.83 0.94 7.42
C VAL A 40 -6.76 1.89 6.21
N ALA A 41 -7.14 3.16 6.35
CA ALA A 41 -7.06 4.18 5.32
C ALA A 41 -5.88 5.12 5.57
N THR A 42 -4.69 4.54 5.81
CA THR A 42 -3.47 5.31 6.13
C THR A 42 -2.42 5.29 5.03
N GLY A 43 -2.60 4.49 3.98
CA GLY A 43 -1.64 4.36 2.88
C GLY A 43 -0.44 3.48 3.17
N ASN A 44 -0.35 2.89 4.37
CA ASN A 44 0.74 2.01 4.75
C ASN A 44 0.47 0.56 4.31
N LEU A 45 1.54 -0.16 3.99
CA LEU A 45 1.49 -1.55 3.51
C LEU A 45 2.32 -2.50 4.36
N VAL A 46 1.85 -3.73 4.50
CA VAL A 46 2.65 -4.89 4.92
C VAL A 46 2.64 -5.89 3.78
N PHE A 47 3.81 -6.35 3.34
CA PHE A 47 3.94 -7.28 2.22
C PHE A 47 5.18 -8.16 2.37
N GLU A 48 5.28 -9.18 1.54
CA GLU A 48 6.44 -10.05 1.41
C GLU A 48 7.16 -9.79 0.09
N ALA A 49 8.49 -9.71 0.15
CA ALA A 49 9.36 -9.60 -1.01
C ALA A 49 10.57 -10.54 -0.86
N ARG A 50 11.29 -10.75 -1.96
CA ARG A 50 12.49 -11.59 -2.05
C ARG A 50 13.72 -10.73 -2.25
#